data_AF-A0A820NCW9-F1
#
_entry.id   AF-A0A820NCW9-F1
#
_cell.length_a   1.000
_cell.length_b   1.000
_cell.length_c   1.000
_cell.angle_alpha   90.00
_cell.angle_beta   90.00
_cell.angle_gamma   90.00
#
_symmetry.space_group_name_H-M   'P 1'
#
loop_
_entity.id
_entity.type
_entity.pdbx_description
1 polymer ?
#
loop_
_entity_poly.entity_id
_entity_poly.type
_entity_poly.pdbx_seq_one_letter_code
_entity_poly.pdbx_strand_id
1 'polypeptide(L)'
;WQQSLTITNITRGKLTLVWPTPNSSNFSISPTEIEILPLKSAAFRIIFRPTVIDTFYTKHFEGYVSYKNQRDFTLVPDYGVMLPVQLDITCIGNTLRVNHEIVPSYQFDRDIIIFPPIGDQTSIYQTLTLTNNGTTPLIYRFISTNNDESTSQFIFKPSNGFIKQGDYAIVIVRYKPLRLNNNSDIQ
;
A
#
# COMPACT_ATOMS: atom_id res chain seq x y z
N TRP A 1 -10.36 17.40 -8.99
CA TRP A 1 -9.50 17.39 -7.77
C TRP A 1 -8.10 16.90 -8.13
N GLN A 2 -7.06 17.33 -7.41
CA GLN A 2 -5.68 16.89 -7.65
C GLN A 2 -4.92 16.60 -6.35
N GLN A 3 -4.04 15.61 -6.38
CA GLN A 3 -3.12 15.25 -5.29
C GLN A 3 -1.70 15.11 -5.85
N SER A 4 -0.69 15.48 -5.06
CA SER A 4 0.71 15.23 -5.38
C SER A 4 1.21 13.98 -4.66
N LEU A 5 1.93 13.13 -5.39
CA LEU A 5 2.67 11.99 -4.89
C LEU A 5 4.16 12.28 -5.09
N THR A 6 4.96 12.16 -4.02
CA THR A 6 6.42 12.34 -4.10
C THR A 6 7.11 11.00 -3.87
N ILE A 7 8.00 10.63 -4.78
CA ILE A 7 8.80 9.41 -4.70
C ILE A 7 10.26 9.80 -4.60
N THR A 8 10.97 9.19 -3.64
CA THR A 8 12.39 9.47 -3.39
C THR A 8 13.23 8.25 -3.75
N ASN A 9 14.23 8.45 -4.61
CA ASN A 9 15.24 7.44 -4.89
C ASN A 9 16.28 7.45 -3.78
N ILE A 10 16.20 6.46 -2.87
CA ILE A 10 17.19 6.28 -1.79
C ILE A 10 18.41 5.45 -2.21
N THR A 11 18.47 5.03 -3.48
CA THR A 11 19.59 4.25 -4.01
C THR A 11 20.70 5.15 -4.55
N ARG A 12 21.84 4.56 -4.86
CA ARG A 12 23.00 5.25 -5.44
C ARG A 12 22.98 5.32 -6.97
N GLY A 13 22.06 4.60 -7.63
CA GLY A 13 21.94 4.58 -9.08
C GLY A 13 20.77 5.43 -9.56
N LYS A 14 20.80 5.85 -10.83
CA LYS A 14 19.69 6.57 -11.46
C LYS A 14 18.56 5.58 -11.74
N LEU A 15 17.38 5.87 -11.23
CA LEU A 15 16.19 5.07 -11.43
C LEU A 15 15.30 5.65 -12.52
N THR A 16 14.50 4.78 -13.09
CA THR A 16 13.39 5.07 -13.99
C THR A 16 12.14 4.55 -13.35
N LEU A 17 11.10 5.36 -13.29
CA LEU A 17 9.77 4.92 -12.94
C LEU A 17 8.82 5.14 -14.12
N VAL A 18 8.12 4.08 -14.52
CA VAL A 18 7.09 4.11 -15.57
C VAL A 18 5.76 3.66 -14.99
N TRP A 19 4.69 4.39 -15.32
CA TRP A 19 3.29 4.05 -15.12
C TRP A 19 2.69 3.58 -16.45
N PRO A 20 2.77 2.29 -16.81
CA PRO A 20 2.30 1.79 -18.10
C PRO A 20 0.77 1.80 -18.22
N THR A 21 0.04 1.77 -17.11
CA THR A 21 -1.42 1.72 -17.13
C THR A 21 -1.97 2.98 -17.81
N PRO A 22 -2.82 2.86 -18.86
CA PRO A 22 -3.38 4.02 -19.51
C PRO A 22 -4.19 4.86 -18.52
N ASN A 23 -4.10 6.18 -18.68
CA ASN A 23 -4.98 7.09 -17.96
C ASN A 23 -6.44 6.75 -18.29
N SER A 24 -7.29 6.70 -17.26
CA SER A 24 -8.72 6.51 -17.46
C SER A 24 -9.38 7.88 -17.43
N SER A 25 -10.62 7.98 -17.91
CA SER A 25 -11.38 9.23 -17.86
C SER A 25 -11.46 9.80 -16.44
N ASN A 26 -11.60 8.93 -15.44
CA ASN A 26 -11.82 9.32 -14.05
C ASN A 26 -10.52 9.62 -13.27
N PHE A 27 -9.43 8.90 -13.54
CA PHE A 27 -8.15 9.06 -12.85
C PHE A 27 -6.99 9.04 -13.84
N SER A 28 -6.14 10.06 -13.71
CA SER A 28 -4.92 10.20 -14.52
C SER A 28 -3.71 10.52 -13.64
N ILE A 29 -2.55 10.02 -14.04
CA ILE A 29 -1.25 10.32 -13.43
C ILE A 29 -0.34 11.01 -14.46
N SER A 30 0.41 12.01 -13.99
CA SER A 30 1.35 12.76 -14.83
C SER A 30 2.57 13.22 -14.02
N PRO A 31 3.80 13.05 -14.53
CA PRO A 31 4.14 12.38 -15.79
C PRO A 31 3.94 10.86 -15.71
N THR A 32 3.79 10.18 -16.85
CA THR A 32 3.70 8.71 -16.90
C THR A 32 5.06 8.03 -16.81
N GLU A 33 6.14 8.74 -17.12
CA GLU A 33 7.52 8.28 -16.96
C GLU A 33 8.38 9.40 -16.40
N ILE A 34 9.32 9.06 -15.52
CA ILE A 34 10.34 10.00 -15.05
C ILE A 34 11.62 9.28 -14.64
N GLU A 35 12.75 9.97 -14.81
CA GLU A 35 14.03 9.57 -14.24
C GLU A 35 14.24 10.23 -12.89
N ILE A 36 14.65 9.45 -11.89
CA ILE A 36 14.92 9.92 -10.54
C ILE A 36 16.40 9.72 -10.26
N LEU A 37 17.15 10.83 -10.14
CA LEU A 37 18.56 10.81 -9.80
C LEU A 37 18.80 10.21 -8.41
N PRO A 38 20.02 9.71 -8.13
CA PRO A 38 20.39 9.22 -6.80
C PRO A 38 20.10 10.27 -5.73
N LEU A 39 19.46 9.84 -4.63
CA LEU A 39 19.12 10.69 -3.48
C LEU A 39 18.25 11.91 -3.82
N LYS A 40 17.54 11.86 -4.95
CA LYS A 40 16.58 12.90 -5.37
C LYS A 40 15.15 12.36 -5.34
N SER A 41 14.22 13.30 -5.37
CA SER A 41 12.79 13.01 -5.41
C SER A 41 12.17 13.50 -6.71
N ALA A 42 11.12 12.84 -7.14
CA ALA A 42 10.27 13.25 -8.24
C ALA A 42 8.81 13.30 -7.77
N ALA A 43 8.06 14.26 -8.31
CA ALA A 43 6.65 14.44 -7.99
C ALA A 43 5.77 14.02 -9.18
N PHE A 44 4.68 13.34 -8.86
CA PHE A 44 3.63 12.95 -9.77
C PHE A 44 2.33 13.61 -9.35
N ARG A 45 1.56 14.07 -10.34
CA ARG A 45 0.24 14.63 -10.14
C ARG A 45 -0.80 13.59 -10.48
N ILE A 46 -1.64 13.27 -9.50
CA ILE A 46 -2.82 12.44 -9.68
C ILE A 46 -4.02 13.39 -9.81
N ILE A 47 -4.77 13.26 -10.90
CA ILE A 47 -5.94 14.09 -11.19
C ILE A 47 -7.18 13.21 -11.21
N PHE A 48 -8.18 13.61 -10.43
CA PHE A 48 -9.50 12.98 -10.35
C PHE A 48 -10.54 13.85 -11.08
N ARG A 49 -11.16 13.26 -12.11
CA ARG A 49 -12.19 13.86 -12.99
C ARG A 49 -13.41 12.92 -13.09
N PRO A 50 -14.25 12.84 -12.06
CA PRO A 50 -15.42 11.96 -12.08
C PRO A 50 -16.41 12.38 -13.16
N THR A 51 -17.15 11.41 -13.69
CA THR A 51 -18.08 11.59 -14.82
C THR A 51 -19.56 11.43 -14.42
N VAL A 52 -19.81 10.73 -13.32
CA VAL A 52 -21.11 10.38 -12.75
C VAL A 52 -21.20 10.86 -11.30
N ILE A 53 -22.35 11.41 -10.92
CA ILE A 53 -22.66 11.86 -9.55
C ILE A 53 -23.02 10.70 -8.62
N ASP A 54 -22.95 10.90 -7.30
CA ASP A 54 -23.28 9.89 -6.27
C ASP A 54 -22.63 8.51 -6.48
N THR A 55 -21.38 8.50 -6.94
CA THR A 55 -20.67 7.27 -7.29
C THR A 55 -19.30 7.24 -6.61
N PHE A 56 -18.84 6.04 -6.26
CA PHE A 56 -17.47 5.79 -5.83
C PHE A 56 -16.60 5.41 -7.03
N TYR A 57 -15.37 5.93 -7.01
CA TYR A 57 -14.36 5.67 -8.00
C TYR A 57 -13.12 5.12 -7.33
N THR A 58 -12.58 4.08 -7.93
CA THR A 58 -11.28 3.52 -7.54
C THR A 58 -10.45 3.32 -8.79
N LYS A 59 -9.16 3.60 -8.68
CA LYS A 59 -8.18 3.20 -9.69
C LYS A 59 -6.92 2.71 -9.01
N HIS A 60 -6.43 1.57 -9.49
CA HIS A 60 -5.11 1.07 -9.16
C HIS A 60 -4.13 1.49 -10.27
N PHE A 61 -3.05 2.15 -9.91
CA PHE A 61 -1.91 2.41 -10.78
C PHE A 61 -0.79 1.48 -10.36
N GLU A 62 -0.30 0.71 -11.32
CA GLU A 62 0.85 -0.16 -11.16
C GLU A 62 2.02 0.48 -11.89
N GLY A 63 3.11 0.72 -11.18
CA GLY A 63 4.32 1.36 -11.66
C GLY A 63 5.50 0.41 -11.56
N TYR A 64 6.44 0.55 -12.49
CA TYR A 64 7.65 -0.26 -12.50
C TYR A 64 8.88 0.62 -12.40
N VAL A 65 9.75 0.28 -11.46
CA VAL A 65 11.00 0.96 -11.19
C VAL A 65 12.17 0.09 -11.61
N SER A 66 13.05 0.60 -12.45
CA SER A 66 14.29 -0.07 -12.86
C SER A 66 15.45 0.90 -12.88
N TYR A 67 16.67 0.39 -12.75
CA TYR A 67 17.85 1.22 -13.00
C TYR A 67 17.92 1.61 -14.47
N LYS A 68 18.30 2.86 -14.76
CA LYS A 68 18.35 3.37 -16.14
C LYS A 68 19.27 2.52 -17.04
N ASN A 69 20.38 2.02 -16.51
CA ASN A 69 21.31 1.16 -17.24
C ASN A 69 20.84 -0.31 -17.35
N GLN A 70 19.67 -0.66 -16.80
CA GLN A 70 19.11 -2.01 -16.88
C GLN A 70 17.81 -2.06 -17.71
N ARG A 71 17.49 -0.98 -18.44
CA ARG A 71 16.35 -0.96 -19.36
C ARG A 71 16.61 -1.72 -20.66
N ASP A 72 17.88 -1.84 -21.05
CA ASP A 72 18.34 -2.50 -22.26
C ASP A 72 19.52 -3.41 -21.90
N PHE A 73 19.52 -4.64 -22.43
CA PHE A 73 20.58 -5.62 -22.20
C PHE A 73 21.94 -5.12 -22.67
N THR A 74 21.99 -4.20 -23.64
CA THR A 74 23.25 -3.61 -24.12
C THR A 74 23.86 -2.60 -23.14
N LEU A 75 23.09 -2.15 -22.13
CA LEU A 75 23.51 -1.14 -21.16
C LEU A 75 23.88 -1.74 -19.80
N VAL A 76 23.60 -3.04 -19.61
CA VAL A 76 23.80 -3.74 -18.34
C VAL A 76 25.30 -3.98 -18.12
N PRO A 77 25.87 -3.52 -16.99
CA PRO A 77 27.25 -3.85 -16.65
C PRO A 77 27.40 -5.31 -16.19
N ASP A 78 28.57 -5.90 -16.43
CA ASP A 78 28.86 -7.32 -16.17
C ASP A 78 28.77 -7.76 -14.69
N TYR A 79 28.64 -6.80 -13.75
CA TYR A 79 28.68 -7.04 -12.30
C TYR A 79 27.29 -7.15 -11.62
N GLY A 80 26.19 -7.21 -12.38
CA GLY A 80 24.91 -7.69 -11.86
C GLY A 80 23.65 -6.94 -12.33
N VAL A 81 22.56 -7.69 -12.44
CA VAL A 81 21.21 -7.20 -12.77
C VAL A 81 20.37 -7.12 -11.50
N MET A 82 19.59 -6.05 -11.34
CA MET A 82 18.53 -5.98 -10.34
C MET A 82 17.19 -6.18 -11.03
N LEU A 83 16.30 -6.96 -10.41
CA LEU A 83 14.95 -7.11 -10.90
C LEU A 83 14.19 -5.78 -10.75
N PRO A 84 13.34 -5.41 -11.73
CA PRO A 84 12.44 -4.28 -11.57
C PRO A 84 11.59 -4.40 -10.31
N VAL A 85 11.36 -3.28 -9.65
CA VAL A 85 10.51 -3.21 -8.46
C VAL A 85 9.15 -2.66 -8.87
N GLN A 86 8.09 -3.34 -8.46
CA GLN A 86 6.73 -2.87 -8.63
C GLN A 86 6.35 -1.87 -7.53
N LEU A 87 5.63 -0.82 -7.92
CA LEU A 87 5.10 0.20 -7.04
C LEU A 87 3.62 0.39 -7.32
N ASP A 88 2.78 0.10 -6.34
CA ASP A 88 1.33 0.15 -6.48
C ASP A 88 0.71 1.32 -5.74
N ILE A 89 -0.26 1.98 -6.39
CA ILE A 89 -1.00 3.11 -5.83
C ILE A 89 -2.48 2.92 -6.06
N THR A 90 -3.25 2.91 -4.97
CA THR A 90 -4.70 2.90 -5.03
C THR A 90 -5.24 4.30 -4.80
N CYS A 91 -5.87 4.87 -5.83
CA CYS A 91 -6.59 6.13 -5.76
C CYS A 91 -8.07 5.86 -5.51
N ILE A 92 -8.66 6.57 -4.55
CA ILE A 92 -10.08 6.46 -4.21
C ILE A 92 -10.69 7.86 -4.19
N GLY A 93 -11.87 8.01 -4.76
CA GLY A 93 -12.61 9.27 -4.82
C GLY A 93 -14.10 9.01 -4.89
N ASN A 94 -14.92 9.98 -4.50
CA ASN A 94 -16.37 9.86 -4.58
C ASN A 94 -17.01 11.21 -4.94
N THR A 95 -18.24 11.16 -5.44
CA THR A 95 -19.07 12.33 -5.77
C THR A 95 -20.37 12.33 -4.97
N LEU A 96 -20.33 11.77 -3.76
CA LEU A 96 -21.49 11.69 -2.89
C LEU A 96 -21.87 13.08 -2.39
N ARG A 97 -23.17 13.34 -2.32
CA ARG A 97 -23.69 14.55 -1.69
C ARG A 97 -23.45 14.51 -0.17
N VAL A 98 -23.30 15.71 0.42
CA VAL A 98 -22.99 15.92 1.85
C VAL A 98 -24.01 15.28 2.80
N ASN A 99 -25.20 14.90 2.33
CA ASN A 99 -26.27 14.32 3.13
C ASN A 99 -26.53 12.83 2.84
N HIS A 100 -25.66 12.16 2.08
CA HIS A 100 -25.77 10.72 1.85
C HIS A 100 -25.02 10.00 2.98
N GLU A 101 -25.73 9.63 4.04
CA GLU A 101 -25.15 8.80 5.10
C GLU A 101 -24.92 7.39 4.57
N ILE A 102 -23.65 6.99 4.50
CA ILE A 102 -23.25 5.64 4.13
C ILE A 102 -22.66 5.00 5.37
N VAL A 103 -23.37 3.99 5.89
CA VAL A 103 -22.90 3.19 7.01
C VAL A 103 -22.09 2.02 6.44
N PRO A 104 -20.78 1.91 6.75
CA PRO A 104 -20.00 0.77 6.32
C PRO A 104 -20.55 -0.50 6.98
N SER A 105 -20.78 -1.54 6.19
CA SER A 105 -21.19 -2.85 6.68
C SER A 105 -20.12 -3.86 6.29
N TYR A 106 -19.49 -4.46 7.31
CA TYR A 106 -18.39 -5.38 7.13
C TYR A 106 -18.43 -6.47 8.18
N GLN A 107 -17.73 -7.56 7.91
CA GLN A 107 -17.62 -8.70 8.80
C GLN A 107 -16.23 -9.30 8.73
N PHE A 108 -15.69 -9.69 9.89
CA PHE A 108 -14.52 -10.54 9.96
C PHE A 108 -14.93 -12.02 10.00
N ASP A 109 -14.09 -12.91 9.45
CA ASP A 109 -14.32 -14.36 9.56
C ASP A 109 -14.21 -14.87 11.01
N ARG A 110 -13.55 -14.11 11.88
CA ARG A 110 -13.42 -14.37 13.32
C ARG A 110 -13.14 -13.09 14.11
N ASP A 111 -13.59 -13.05 15.36
CA ASP A 111 -13.36 -11.91 16.25
C ASP A 111 -12.05 -12.00 17.05
N ILE A 112 -11.54 -13.23 17.21
CA ILE A 112 -10.35 -13.51 18.04
C ILE A 112 -9.32 -14.26 17.18
N ILE A 113 -8.10 -13.73 17.17
CA ILE A 113 -6.94 -14.39 16.55
C ILE A 113 -6.05 -14.92 17.68
N ILE A 114 -5.86 -16.23 17.71
CA ILE A 114 -4.96 -16.89 18.66
C ILE A 114 -3.67 -17.24 17.91
N PHE A 115 -2.56 -16.67 18.36
CA PHE A 115 -1.23 -17.04 17.89
C PHE A 115 -0.71 -18.21 18.73
N PRO A 116 -0.09 -19.23 18.13
CA PRO A 116 0.52 -20.31 18.91
C PRO A 116 1.76 -19.79 19.67
N PRO A 117 2.24 -20.53 20.67
CA PRO A 117 3.46 -20.19 21.39
C PRO A 117 4.66 -20.03 20.46
N ILE A 118 5.46 -18.99 20.67
CA ILE A 118 6.66 -18.71 19.88
C ILE A 118 7.85 -18.42 20.79
N GLY A 119 9.03 -18.82 20.33
CA GLY A 119 10.28 -18.50 21.01
C GLY A 119 10.68 -17.05 20.81
N ASP A 120 11.55 -16.57 21.70
CA ASP A 120 12.08 -15.22 21.69
C ASP A 120 12.71 -14.92 20.33
N GLN A 121 12.24 -13.85 19.67
CA GLN A 121 12.73 -13.29 18.40
C GLN A 121 12.15 -13.83 17.09
N THR A 122 11.18 -14.74 17.11
CA THR A 122 10.46 -15.11 15.88
C THR A 122 9.18 -14.28 15.70
N SER A 123 8.86 -13.91 14.45
CA SER A 123 7.56 -13.34 14.10
C SER A 123 6.65 -14.45 13.60
N ILE A 124 5.38 -14.39 13.95
CA ILE A 124 4.38 -15.36 13.51
C ILE A 124 3.24 -14.67 12.78
N TYR A 125 2.63 -15.40 11.85
CA TYR A 125 1.66 -14.87 10.91
C TYR A 125 0.36 -15.66 11.00
N GLN A 126 -0.75 -14.93 10.96
CA GLN A 126 -2.10 -15.46 10.82
C GLN A 126 -2.81 -14.65 9.73
N THR A 127 -3.94 -15.14 9.27
CA THR A 127 -4.76 -14.46 8.26
C THR A 127 -6.15 -14.17 8.82
N LEU A 128 -6.66 -12.99 8.50
CA LEU A 128 -8.00 -12.53 8.81
C LEU A 128 -8.69 -12.15 7.50
N THR A 129 -9.95 -12.55 7.33
CA THR A 129 -10.73 -12.16 6.16
C THR A 129 -11.69 -11.05 6.55
N LEU A 130 -11.64 -9.93 5.83
CA LEU A 130 -12.56 -8.80 5.96
C LEU A 130 -13.50 -8.79 4.76
N THR A 131 -14.78 -9.04 4.99
CA THR A 131 -15.82 -9.07 3.95
C THR A 131 -16.64 -7.79 3.98
N ASN A 132 -16.92 -7.21 2.81
CA ASN A 132 -17.83 -6.09 2.67
C ASN A 132 -19.26 -6.58 2.37
N ASN A 133 -20.10 -6.57 3.40
CA ASN A 133 -21.52 -6.94 3.32
C ASN A 133 -22.42 -5.74 2.98
N GLY A 134 -21.86 -4.55 2.82
CA GLY A 134 -22.59 -3.33 2.49
C GLY A 134 -23.02 -3.26 1.04
N THR A 135 -23.86 -2.27 0.74
CA THR A 135 -24.31 -1.92 -0.62
C THR A 135 -23.38 -0.95 -1.33
N THR A 136 -22.30 -0.53 -0.68
CA THR A 136 -21.31 0.42 -1.18
C THR A 136 -19.91 -0.14 -0.97
N PRO A 137 -18.90 0.33 -1.74
CA PRO A 137 -17.54 -0.10 -1.51
C PRO A 137 -17.02 0.30 -0.12
N LEU A 138 -16.22 -0.57 0.49
CA LEU A 138 -15.63 -0.37 1.81
C LEU A 138 -14.19 0.10 1.68
N ILE A 139 -13.86 1.22 2.31
CA ILE A 139 -12.48 1.66 2.52
C ILE A 139 -12.11 1.33 3.96
N TYR A 140 -11.02 0.60 4.16
CA TYR A 140 -10.55 0.22 5.49
C TYR A 140 -9.12 0.68 5.72
N ARG A 141 -8.79 0.87 7.00
CA ARG A 141 -7.44 1.14 7.47
C ARG A 141 -7.28 0.61 8.88
N PHE A 142 -6.32 -0.28 9.06
CA PHE A 142 -5.84 -0.72 10.37
C PHE A 142 -4.93 0.36 10.93
N ILE A 143 -5.27 0.83 12.13
CA ILE A 143 -4.49 1.84 12.85
C ILE A 143 -3.71 1.12 13.93
N SER A 144 -2.38 1.18 13.86
CA SER A 144 -1.54 0.66 14.94
C SER A 144 -1.59 1.64 16.12
N THR A 145 -1.58 1.14 17.35
CA THR A 145 -1.52 1.96 18.56
C THR A 145 -0.13 2.58 18.79
N ASN A 146 0.91 2.02 18.18
CA ASN A 146 2.28 2.55 18.23
C ASN A 146 2.59 3.30 16.92
N ASN A 147 3.24 4.46 17.05
CA ASN A 147 3.62 5.30 15.90
C ASN A 147 4.78 4.71 15.06
N ASP A 148 5.47 3.70 15.56
CA ASP A 148 6.62 3.09 14.90
C ASP A 148 6.34 1.61 14.55
N GLU A 149 6.15 1.31 13.26
CA GLU A 149 5.91 -0.06 12.75
C GLU A 149 7.00 -1.06 13.18
N SER A 150 8.23 -0.59 13.46
CA SER A 150 9.32 -1.46 13.91
C SER A 150 9.14 -1.96 15.35
N THR A 151 8.37 -1.21 16.15
CA THR A 151 8.05 -1.51 17.56
C THR A 151 6.63 -2.06 17.75
N SER A 152 5.78 -2.00 16.71
CA SER A 152 4.44 -2.58 16.78
C SER A 152 4.49 -4.10 16.90
N GLN A 153 3.86 -4.61 17.96
CA GLN A 153 3.66 -6.06 18.16
C GLN A 153 2.84 -6.66 17.03
N PHE A 154 1.84 -5.92 16.54
CA PHE A 154 0.97 -6.34 15.47
C PHE A 154 1.19 -5.49 14.22
N ILE A 155 1.32 -6.17 13.07
CA ILE A 155 1.32 -5.52 11.75
C ILE A 155 0.27 -6.19 10.88
N PHE A 156 -0.51 -5.35 10.19
CA PHE A 156 -1.52 -5.78 9.23
C PHE A 156 -1.04 -5.47 7.81
N LYS A 157 -1.06 -6.47 6.91
CA LYS A 157 -0.74 -6.28 5.49
C LYS A 157 -1.84 -6.91 4.61
N PRO A 158 -2.47 -6.15 3.70
CA PRO A 158 -2.34 -4.69 3.55
C PRO A 158 -2.92 -3.95 4.78
N SER A 159 -2.29 -2.84 5.18
CA SER A 159 -2.71 -2.05 6.35
C SER A 159 -3.92 -1.17 6.07
N ASN A 160 -4.25 -0.97 4.80
CA ASN A 160 -5.41 -0.23 4.32
C ASN A 160 -5.77 -0.74 2.93
N GLY A 161 -6.99 -0.49 2.50
CA GLY A 161 -7.43 -0.95 1.20
C GLY A 161 -8.86 -0.58 0.87
N PHE A 162 -9.30 -1.12 -0.26
CA PHE A 162 -10.61 -0.92 -0.85
C PHE A 162 -11.21 -2.29 -1.18
N ILE A 163 -12.46 -2.50 -0.79
CA ILE A 163 -13.20 -3.75 -1.02
C ILE A 163 -14.48 -3.40 -1.77
N LYS A 164 -14.71 -4.04 -2.92
CA LYS A 164 -15.94 -3.85 -3.70
C LYS A 164 -17.16 -4.34 -2.92
N GLN A 165 -18.35 -3.93 -3.35
CA GLN A 165 -19.60 -4.46 -2.80
C GLN A 165 -19.63 -6.00 -2.93
N GLY A 166 -19.90 -6.70 -1.82
CA GLY A 166 -19.98 -8.16 -1.79
C GLY A 166 -18.64 -8.90 -1.93
N ASP A 167 -17.53 -8.17 -1.91
CA ASP A 167 -16.18 -8.74 -2.05
C ASP A 167 -15.49 -8.84 -0.68
N TYR A 168 -14.27 -9.38 -0.65
CA TYR A 168 -13.48 -9.53 0.57
C TYR A 168 -12.00 -9.22 0.36
N ALA A 169 -11.30 -8.96 1.46
CA ALA A 169 -9.85 -8.85 1.50
C ALA A 169 -9.27 -9.81 2.53
N ILE A 170 -8.17 -10.48 2.18
CA ILE A 170 -7.37 -11.26 3.13
C ILE A 170 -6.28 -10.35 3.69
N VAL A 171 -6.23 -10.26 5.01
CA VAL A 171 -5.28 -9.45 5.76
C VAL A 171 -4.36 -10.38 6.53
N ILE A 172 -3.07 -10.26 6.28
CA ILE A 172 -2.03 -10.96 7.05
C ILE A 172 -1.78 -10.17 8.32
N VAL A 173 -1.88 -10.85 9.46
CA VAL A 173 -1.56 -10.32 10.78
C VAL A 173 -0.25 -10.93 11.24
N ARG A 174 0.79 -10.11 11.34
CA ARG A 174 2.06 -10.49 11.98
C ARG A 174 2.00 -10.15 13.45
N TYR A 175 2.32 -11.11 14.31
CA TYR A 175 2.66 -10.87 15.71
C TYR A 175 4.17 -11.01 15.94
N LYS A 176 4.74 -10.08 16.71
CA LYS A 176 6.13 -10.13 17.20
C LYS A 176 6.15 -9.77 18.69
N PRO A 177 6.70 -10.61 19.57
CA PRO A 177 6.82 -10.31 21.00
C PRO A 177 7.71 -9.09 21.21
N LEU A 178 7.38 -8.25 22.19
CA LEU A 178 8.29 -7.20 22.65
C LEU A 178 9.39 -7.86 23.49
N ARG A 179 10.63 -7.40 23.34
CA ARG A 179 11.68 -7.78 24.29
C ARG A 179 11.30 -7.23 25.66
N LEU A 180 11.14 -8.10 26.64
CA LEU A 180 11.25 -7.71 28.03
C LEU A 180 12.74 -7.38 28.25
N ASN A 181 13.07 -6.13 28.55
CA ASN A 181 14.38 -5.80 29.09
C ASN A 181 14.45 -6.39 30.50
N ASN A 182 14.86 -7.65 30.62
CA ASN A 182 15.24 -8.21 31.91
C ASN A 182 16.59 -7.61 32.32
N ASN A 183 16.57 -6.39 32.85
CA ASN A 183 17.66 -5.78 33.61
C ASN A 183 17.44 -5.97 35.12
N SER A 184 16.78 -7.05 35.51
CA SER A 184 16.68 -7.50 36.88
C SER A 184 16.87 -9.01 36.84
N ASP A 185 18.10 -9.45 37.11
CA ASP A 185 18.44 -10.72 37.78
C ASP A 185 19.95 -10.99 37.67
N ILE A 186 20.79 -10.12 38.27
CA ILE A 186 21.99 -10.52 39.03
C ILE A 186 22.23 -9.43 40.10
N GLN A 187 21.66 -9.60 41.28
CA GLN A 187 22.22 -9.09 42.53
C GLN A 187 21.97 -10.09 43.65
#